data_AF-A0AA37F387-F1
#
_entry.id   AF-A0AA37F387-F1
#
_cell.length_a   1.000
_cell.length_b   1.000
_cell.length_c   1.000
_cell.angle_alpha   90.00
_cell.angle_beta   90.00
_cell.angle_gamma   90.00
#
_symmetry.space_group_name_H-M   'P 1'
#
loop_
_entity.id
_entity.type
_entity.pdbx_description
1 polymer ?
#
loop_
_entity_poly.entity_id
_entity_poly.type
_entity_poly.pdbx_seq_one_letter_code
_entity_poly.pdbx_strand_id
1 'polypeptide(L)'
;MSEREGEGDAPTSGGVPVTDDLIDGLAAEAEEGYDVTELRRRGGRRPMGSAAAEVVPVRLDPELRAALLRRAKNDHTSASEVIRRALQAWLDVA
;
A
#
# COMPACT_ATOMS: atom_id res chain seq x y z
N MET A 1 -16.18 -27.49 -31.74
CA MET A 1 -15.15 -26.48 -31.47
C MET A 1 -14.80 -26.59 -30.00
N SER A 2 -13.69 -27.28 -29.74
CA SER A 2 -12.89 -27.17 -28.51
C SER A 2 -12.47 -25.68 -28.39
N GLU A 3 -12.33 -25.06 -27.23
CA GLU A 3 -11.25 -25.30 -26.26
C GLU A 3 -11.63 -24.76 -24.87
N ARG A 4 -11.11 -25.42 -23.83
CA ARG A 4 -11.16 -25.04 -22.42
C ARG A 4 -10.10 -23.98 -22.15
N GLU A 5 -10.41 -22.85 -21.51
CA GLU A 5 -9.48 -22.00 -20.72
C GLU A 5 -10.35 -21.06 -19.85
N GLY A 6 -10.27 -20.88 -18.53
CA GLY A 6 -9.53 -21.47 -17.42
C GLY A 6 -10.24 -21.01 -16.14
N GLU A 7 -10.49 -21.94 -15.21
CA GLU A 7 -11.02 -21.65 -13.86
C GLU A 7 -9.94 -20.91 -13.07
N GLY A 8 -9.86 -19.59 -13.26
CA GLY A 8 -9.10 -18.68 -12.42
C GLY A 8 -10.04 -18.14 -11.37
N ASP A 9 -9.70 -18.35 -10.09
CA ASP A 9 -10.39 -17.76 -8.94
C ASP A 9 -10.69 -16.28 -9.22
N ALA A 10 -11.97 -15.88 -9.14
CA ALA A 10 -12.38 -14.51 -9.40
C ALA A 10 -11.53 -13.55 -8.54
N PRO A 11 -11.11 -12.37 -9.05
CA PRO A 11 -10.29 -11.46 -8.29
C PRO A 11 -10.98 -11.14 -6.96
N THR A 12 -10.28 -11.28 -5.83
CA THR A 12 -10.85 -11.06 -4.50
C THR A 12 -10.18 -9.90 -3.79
N SER A 13 -10.94 -9.14 -3.02
CA SER A 13 -10.45 -8.08 -2.12
C SER A 13 -10.86 -8.44 -0.69
N GLY A 14 -9.88 -8.66 0.19
CA GLY A 14 -10.17 -9.10 1.57
C GLY A 14 -10.90 -10.45 1.68
N GLY A 15 -10.77 -11.32 0.66
CA GLY A 15 -11.50 -12.59 0.57
C GLY A 15 -12.91 -12.48 -0.01
N VAL A 16 -13.33 -11.30 -0.45
CA VAL A 16 -14.62 -11.08 -1.11
C VAL A 16 -14.42 -11.05 -2.62
N PRO A 17 -15.15 -11.85 -3.42
CA PRO A 17 -15.09 -11.80 -4.88
C PRO A 17 -15.48 -10.42 -5.41
N VAL A 18 -14.67 -9.92 -6.33
CA VAL A 18 -14.93 -8.68 -7.07
C VAL A 18 -15.65 -9.08 -8.36
N THR A 19 -16.98 -8.95 -8.35
CA THR A 19 -17.83 -9.22 -9.50
C THR A 19 -17.89 -8.03 -10.45
N ASP A 20 -18.24 -8.26 -11.71
CA ASP A 20 -18.47 -7.17 -12.68
C ASP A 20 -19.57 -6.21 -12.19
N ASP A 21 -20.66 -6.74 -11.61
CA ASP A 21 -21.72 -5.91 -11.01
C ASP A 21 -21.20 -5.01 -9.88
N LEU A 22 -20.23 -5.49 -9.07
CA LEU A 22 -19.60 -4.69 -8.02
C LEU A 22 -18.73 -3.59 -8.64
N ILE A 23 -17.99 -3.91 -9.70
CA ILE A 23 -17.16 -2.94 -10.42
C ILE A 23 -18.04 -1.84 -11.03
N ASP A 24 -19.12 -2.21 -11.72
CA ASP A 24 -20.04 -1.27 -12.35
C ASP A 24 -20.74 -0.39 -11.31
N GLY A 25 -21.14 -0.95 -10.16
CA GLY A 25 -21.69 -0.19 -9.05
C GLY A 25 -20.70 0.84 -8.48
N LEU A 26 -19.45 0.42 -8.26
CA LEU A 26 -18.39 1.31 -7.78
C LEU A 26 -18.03 2.39 -8.79
N ALA A 27 -18.07 2.08 -10.09
CA ALA A 27 -17.82 3.04 -11.16
C ALA A 27 -18.92 4.11 -11.21
N ALA A 28 -20.19 3.69 -11.18
CA ALA A 28 -21.32 4.60 -11.15
C ALA A 28 -21.30 5.53 -9.91
N GLU A 29 -20.98 4.98 -8.73
CA GLU A 29 -20.81 5.77 -7.50
C GLU A 29 -19.69 6.82 -7.64
N ALA A 30 -18.57 6.45 -8.27
CA ALA A 30 -17.47 7.38 -8.49
C ALA A 30 -17.83 8.49 -9.51
N GLU A 31 -18.63 8.18 -10.53
CA GLU A 31 -19.11 9.13 -11.54
C GLU A 31 -20.17 10.08 -10.99
N GLU A 32 -21.07 9.60 -10.12
CA GLU A 32 -22.02 10.43 -9.37
C GLU A 32 -21.28 11.48 -8.50
N GLY A 33 -20.15 11.04 -7.93
CA GLY A 33 -19.29 11.87 -7.11
C GLY A 33 -19.80 12.04 -5.67
N TYR A 34 -18.89 12.40 -4.77
CA TYR A 34 -19.24 12.61 -3.36
C TYR A 34 -19.43 14.08 -3.03
N ASP A 35 -20.40 14.39 -2.17
CA ASP A 35 -20.52 15.73 -1.58
C ASP A 35 -19.30 16.00 -0.67
N VAL A 36 -18.42 16.88 -1.14
CA VAL A 36 -17.20 17.29 -0.43
C VAL A 36 -17.48 17.96 0.92
N THR A 37 -18.69 18.44 1.16
CA THR A 37 -19.11 19.06 2.42
C THR A 37 -19.46 18.02 3.48
N GLU A 38 -19.94 16.83 3.07
CA GLU A 38 -20.19 15.68 3.95
C GLU A 38 -18.92 14.87 4.23
N LEU A 39 -17.93 14.95 3.33
CA LEU A 39 -16.61 14.37 3.55
C LEU A 39 -15.94 15.07 4.74
N ARG A 40 -15.92 14.40 5.90
CA ARG A 40 -15.07 14.82 7.02
C ARG A 40 -13.67 15.04 6.47
N ARG A 41 -13.11 16.25 6.68
CA ARG A 41 -11.67 16.47 6.59
C ARG A 41 -11.01 15.51 7.56
N ARG A 42 -10.64 14.31 7.08
CA ARG A 42 -9.59 13.55 7.72
C ARG A 42 -8.42 14.51 7.70
N GLY A 43 -7.90 14.85 8.88
CA GLY A 43 -6.66 15.61 8.99
C GLY A 43 -5.60 14.99 8.08
N GLY A 44 -4.54 15.75 7.80
CA GLY A 44 -3.44 15.30 6.94
C GLY A 44 -2.93 13.89 7.28
N ARG A 45 -2.03 13.37 6.45
CA ARG A 45 -1.50 12.00 6.56
C ARG A 45 -1.27 11.62 8.02
N ARG A 46 -1.81 10.46 8.42
CA ARG A 46 -1.74 9.98 9.81
C ARG A 46 -0.32 10.13 10.36
N PRO A 47 -0.17 10.65 11.59
CA PRO A 47 1.15 10.80 12.20
C PRO A 47 1.84 9.44 12.33
N MET A 48 3.18 9.46 12.31
CA MET A 48 3.98 8.29 12.64
C MET A 48 4.53 8.48 14.06
N GLY A 49 3.85 7.91 15.05
CA GLY A 49 4.15 8.14 16.47
C GLY A 49 3.41 9.36 17.04
N SER A 50 4.10 10.16 17.84
CA SER A 50 3.52 11.32 18.54
C SER A 50 3.32 12.56 17.67
N ALA A 51 3.89 12.59 16.45
CA ALA A 51 3.83 13.74 15.55
C ALA A 51 3.82 13.32 14.07
N ALA A 52 3.65 14.30 13.19
CA ALA A 52 3.80 14.10 11.74
C ALA A 52 5.20 13.57 11.41
N ALA A 53 5.27 12.65 10.45
CA ALA A 53 6.55 12.12 9.98
C ALA A 53 7.36 13.19 9.24
N GLU A 54 8.66 13.26 9.52
CA GLU A 54 9.62 14.07 8.76
C GLU A 54 10.35 13.21 7.71
N VAL A 55 10.64 13.79 6.55
CA VAL A 55 11.41 13.14 5.49
C VAL A 55 12.88 13.52 5.62
N VAL A 56 13.71 12.53 5.95
CA VAL A 56 15.18 12.70 6.00
C VAL A 56 15.81 12.12 4.73
N PRO A 57 16.42 12.93 3.85
CA PRO A 57 17.08 12.42 2.65
C PRO A 57 18.40 11.70 3.01
N VAL A 58 18.61 10.49 2.49
CA VAL A 58 19.82 9.68 2.72
C VAL A 58 20.42 9.26 1.38
N ARG A 59 21.75 9.35 1.25
CA ARG A 59 22.48 8.84 0.10
C ARG A 59 22.85 7.38 0.35
N LEU A 60 22.46 6.50 -0.56
CA LEU A 60 22.82 5.08 -0.54
C LEU A 60 23.65 4.81 -1.78
N ASP A 61 24.72 4.03 -1.64
CA ASP A 61 25.41 3.47 -2.79
C ASP A 61 24.49 2.48 -3.54
N PRO A 62 24.76 2.21 -4.83
CA PRO A 62 23.88 1.36 -5.63
C PRO A 62 23.71 -0.06 -5.10
N GLU A 63 24.76 -0.63 -4.48
CA GLU A 63 24.75 -2.00 -3.98
C GLU A 63 23.86 -2.11 -2.73
N LEU A 64 24.00 -1.16 -1.80
CA LEU A 64 23.15 -1.06 -0.62
C LEU A 64 21.69 -0.80 -0.99
N ARG A 65 21.44 0.07 -1.98
CA ARG A 65 20.08 0.29 -2.50
C ARG A 65 19.49 -0.99 -3.07
N ALA A 66 20.27 -1.78 -3.83
CA ALA A 66 19.81 -3.05 -4.37
C ALA A 66 19.53 -4.07 -3.25
N ALA A 67 20.38 -4.15 -2.23
CA ALA A 67 20.17 -5.02 -1.07
C ALA A 67 18.88 -4.66 -0.31
N LEU A 68 18.65 -3.36 -0.08
CA LEU A 68 17.44 -2.87 0.55
C LEU A 68 16.17 -3.27 -0.23
N LEU A 69 16.17 -3.09 -1.55
CA LEU A 69 15.03 -3.46 -2.39
C LEU A 69 14.77 -4.97 -2.40
N ARG A 70 15.82 -5.79 -2.43
CA ARG A 70 15.67 -7.25 -2.29
C ARG A 70 15.06 -7.62 -0.93
N ARG A 71 15.54 -7.00 0.16
CA ARG A 71 14.99 -7.25 1.50
C ARG A 71 13.52 -6.85 1.59
N ALA A 72 13.17 -5.66 1.11
CA ALA A 72 11.79 -5.18 1.11
C ALA A 72 10.86 -6.12 0.33
N LYS A 73 11.31 -6.62 -0.83
CA LYS A 73 10.57 -7.61 -1.63
C LYS A 73 10.36 -8.92 -0.86
N ASN A 74 11.41 -9.46 -0.25
CA ASN A 74 11.34 -10.72 0.50
C ASN A 74 10.44 -10.62 1.73
N ASP A 75 10.45 -9.47 2.39
CA ASP A 75 9.65 -9.20 3.59
C ASP A 75 8.22 -8.73 3.26
N HIS A 76 7.84 -8.67 1.98
CA HIS A 76 6.57 -8.14 1.49
C HIS A 76 6.24 -6.76 2.09
N THR A 77 7.25 -5.89 2.18
CA THR A 77 7.14 -4.57 2.82
C THR A 77 7.80 -3.48 1.96
N SER A 78 7.77 -2.24 2.44
CA SER A 78 8.38 -1.10 1.76
C SER A 78 9.85 -0.90 2.17
N ALA A 79 10.64 -0.28 1.30
CA ALA A 79 12.03 0.11 1.61
C ALA A 79 12.11 1.01 2.85
N SER A 80 11.19 1.97 3.00
CA SER A 80 11.13 2.84 4.18
C SER A 80 10.84 2.08 5.47
N GLU A 81 10.03 1.02 5.41
CA GLU A 81 9.76 0.18 6.57
C GLU A 81 10.99 -0.64 6.99
N VAL A 82 11.72 -1.21 6.04
CA VAL A 82 12.99 -1.89 6.33
C VAL A 82 14.00 -0.94 6.96
N ILE A 83 14.13 0.28 6.42
CA ILE A 83 15.03 1.32 6.99
C ILE A 83 14.63 1.65 8.42
N ARG A 84 13.34 1.90 8.68
CA ARG A 84 12.86 2.23 10.03
C ARG A 84 13.13 1.11 11.02
N ARG A 85 12.83 -0.14 10.66
CA ARG A 85 13.12 -1.30 11.52
C ARG A 85 14.60 -1.45 11.80
N ALA A 86 15.46 -1.24 10.80
CA ALA A 86 16.90 -1.26 10.99
C ALA A 86 17.36 -0.16 11.96
N LEU A 87 16.83 1.05 11.84
CA LEU A 87 17.13 2.16 12.76
C LEU A 87 16.63 1.89 14.18
N GLN A 88 15.41 1.37 14.33
CA GLN A 88 14.83 0.99 15.64
C GLN A 88 15.67 -0.09 16.32
N ALA A 89 16.07 -1.12 15.58
CA ALA A 89 16.92 -2.19 16.08
C ALA A 89 18.36 -1.74 16.38
N TRP A 90 18.88 -0.77 15.62
CA TRP A 90 20.23 -0.24 15.84
C TRP A 90 20.32 0.74 17.02
N LEU A 91 19.26 1.51 17.24
CA LEU A 91 19.19 2.54 18.29
C LEU A 91 18.50 2.06 19.57
N ASP A 92 18.06 0.79 19.62
CA ASP A 92 17.30 0.20 20.72
C ASP A 92 16.04 1.00 21.09
N VAL A 93 15.32 1.50 20.09
CA VAL A 93 14.08 2.28 20.27
C VAL A 93 12.92 1.52 19.64
N ALA A 94 12.00 1.02 20.47
CA ALA A 94 10.80 0.29 20.03
C ALA A 94 9.57 1.21 19.99
#